data_AF-A0A8A1LXY6-F1
#
_entry.id   AF-A0A8A1LXY6-F1
#
_cell.length_a   1.000
_cell.length_b   1.000
_cell.length_c   1.000
_cell.angle_alpha   90.00
_cell.angle_beta   90.00
_cell.angle_gamma   90.00
#
_symmetry.space_group_name_H-M   'P 1'
#
loop_
_entity.id
_entity.type
_entity.pdbx_description
1 polymer ?
#
loop_
_entity_poly.entity_id
_entity_poly.type
_entity_poly.pdbx_seq_one_letter_code
_entity_poly.pdbx_strand_id
1 'polypeptide(L)'
;MARKYTYDGRPRYRADFYRQCLPHIFCGHKPTFTHGDCQRKNIMIRSDPQRTTASNRALELVILDWEKSGWYPSYWEYCLAVCALRWDDDWGLWIEKMLDPFIAEVSWLQMLRLELWS
;
A
#
# COMPACT_ATOMS: atom_id res chain seq x y z
N MET A 1 -2.13 11.52 -15.61
CA MET A 1 -3.44 11.11 -16.15
C MET A 1 -3.89 11.96 -17.33
N ALA A 2 -4.21 13.26 -17.17
CA ALA A 2 -4.71 14.10 -18.28
C ALA A 2 -3.80 14.14 -19.53
N ARG A 3 -2.47 14.16 -19.33
CA ARG A 3 -1.49 14.11 -20.43
C ARG A 3 -1.56 12.82 -21.27
N LYS A 4 -1.88 11.68 -20.65
CA LYS A 4 -2.04 10.39 -21.34
C LYS A 4 -3.21 10.46 -22.32
N TYR A 5 -4.36 10.96 -21.85
CA TYR A 5 -5.55 11.11 -22.70
C TYR A 5 -5.37 12.14 -23.82
N THR A 6 -4.59 13.21 -23.61
CA THR A 6 -4.30 14.17 -24.67
C THR A 6 -3.29 13.65 -25.70
N TYR A 7 -2.42 12.72 -25.34
CA TYR A 7 -1.40 12.16 -26.24
C TYR A 7 -1.96 10.98 -27.06
N ASP A 8 -2.79 10.13 -26.45
CA ASP A 8 -3.29 8.91 -27.09
C ASP A 8 -4.59 9.12 -27.90
N GLY A 9 -5.07 10.36 -28.05
CA GLY A 9 -6.36 10.66 -28.69
C GLY A 9 -7.57 10.08 -27.95
N ARG A 10 -7.39 9.61 -26.70
CA ARG A 10 -8.47 9.01 -25.91
C ARG A 10 -9.47 10.09 -25.44
N PRO A 11 -10.75 9.76 -25.26
CA PRO A 11 -11.76 10.76 -24.92
C PRO A 11 -11.52 11.46 -23.58
N ARG A 12 -11.67 12.79 -23.55
CA ARG A 12 -11.42 13.63 -22.36
C ARG A 12 -12.35 13.34 -21.18
N TYR A 13 -13.56 12.85 -21.44
CA TYR A 13 -14.58 12.60 -20.40
C TYR A 13 -14.07 11.69 -19.28
N ARG A 14 -13.18 10.74 -19.60
CA ARG A 14 -12.65 9.82 -18.59
C ARG A 14 -11.66 10.52 -17.65
N ALA A 15 -10.81 11.38 -18.17
CA ALA A 15 -9.93 12.21 -17.34
C ALA A 15 -10.72 13.18 -16.47
N ASP A 16 -11.80 13.74 -16.99
CA ASP A 16 -12.66 14.68 -16.25
C ASP A 16 -13.45 13.97 -15.15
N PHE A 17 -13.94 12.75 -15.40
CA PHE A 17 -14.52 11.89 -14.37
C PHE A 17 -13.55 11.67 -13.20
N TYR A 18 -12.30 11.27 -13.46
CA TYR A 18 -11.30 11.12 -12.38
C TYR A 18 -11.00 12.44 -11.67
N ARG A 19 -10.90 13.56 -12.40
CA ARG A 19 -10.72 14.88 -11.76
C ARG A 19 -11.84 15.24 -10.80
N GLN A 20 -13.07 14.86 -11.12
CA GLN A 20 -14.22 15.12 -10.25
C GLN A 20 -14.24 14.17 -9.05
N CYS A 21 -13.98 12.88 -9.25
CA CYS A 21 -14.12 11.89 -8.19
C CYS A 21 -12.94 11.86 -7.20
N LEU A 22 -11.69 11.88 -7.69
CA LEU A 22 -10.51 11.64 -6.84
C LEU A 22 -10.38 12.59 -5.64
N PRO A 23 -10.68 13.90 -5.74
CA PRO A 23 -10.63 14.79 -4.59
C PRO A 23 -11.65 14.49 -3.48
N HIS A 24 -12.71 13.73 -3.78
CA HIS A 24 -13.69 13.30 -2.77
C HIS A 24 -13.27 12.01 -2.05
N ILE A 25 -12.36 11.25 -2.65
CA ILE A 25 -11.88 9.98 -2.11
C ILE A 25 -10.57 10.18 -1.35
N PHE A 26 -9.62 10.85 -1.98
CA PHE A 26 -8.28 11.06 -1.42
C PHE A 26 -8.18 12.40 -0.71
N CYS A 27 -9.03 12.62 0.31
CA CYS A 27 -9.08 13.87 1.08
C CYS A 27 -9.06 13.62 2.59
N GLY A 28 -8.56 14.61 3.35
CA GLY A 28 -8.58 14.54 4.82
C GLY A 28 -7.56 13.59 5.47
N HIS A 29 -6.64 13.02 4.68
CA HIS A 29 -5.64 12.10 5.18
C HIS A 29 -4.41 12.85 5.70
N LYS A 30 -4.06 12.58 6.97
CA LYS A 30 -2.84 13.11 7.57
C LYS A 30 -1.58 12.54 6.88
N PRO A 31 -0.49 13.30 6.78
CA PRO A 31 0.82 12.75 6.44
C PRO A 31 1.24 11.72 7.51
N THR A 32 1.57 10.51 7.08
CA THR A 32 2.07 9.41 7.89
C THR A 32 3.38 8.93 7.27
N PHE A 33 4.38 8.62 8.10
CA PHE A 33 5.59 7.96 7.61
C PHE A 33 5.26 6.52 7.25
N THR A 34 5.39 6.17 5.97
CA THR A 34 5.07 4.85 5.44
C THR A 34 6.34 4.17 4.96
N HIS A 35 6.38 2.85 5.09
CA HIS A 35 7.39 1.99 4.49
C HIS A 35 7.33 2.04 2.95
N GLY A 36 6.11 2.00 2.37
CA GLY A 36 5.88 2.11 0.92
C GLY A 36 6.06 0.81 0.13
N ASP A 37 6.54 -0.26 0.78
CA ASP A 37 6.60 -1.62 0.23
C ASP A 37 6.43 -2.69 1.32
N CYS A 38 5.40 -2.58 2.17
CA CYS A 38 5.11 -3.53 3.25
C CYS A 38 4.63 -4.90 2.73
N GLN A 39 5.54 -5.63 2.09
CA GLN A 39 5.37 -7.00 1.65
C GLN A 39 6.05 -7.95 2.63
N ARG A 40 5.55 -9.18 2.74
CA ARG A 40 6.11 -10.23 3.62
C ARG A 40 7.62 -10.43 3.46
N LYS A 41 8.14 -10.35 2.22
CA LYS A 41 9.58 -10.49 1.93
C LYS A 41 10.47 -9.43 2.61
N ASN A 42 9.89 -8.29 2.99
CA ASN A 42 10.59 -7.15 3.60
C ASN A 42 10.47 -7.15 5.13
N ILE A 43 9.86 -8.18 5.72
CA ILE A 43 9.72 -8.35 7.17
C ILE A 43 10.41 -9.66 7.57
N MET A 44 11.46 -9.54 8.36
CA MET A 44 12.20 -10.68 8.89
C MET A 44 11.95 -10.84 10.38
N ILE A 45 11.85 -12.09 10.82
CA ILE A 45 11.82 -12.45 12.22
C ILE A 45 13.09 -13.22 12.54
N ARG A 46 13.91 -12.68 13.44
CA ARG A 46 15.10 -13.34 13.97
C ARG A 46 14.78 -13.89 15.36
N SER A 47 15.19 -15.13 15.65
CA SER A 47 15.27 -15.58 17.04
C SER A 47 16.63 -15.19 17.60
N ASP A 48 16.65 -14.58 18.77
CA ASP A 48 17.88 -14.35 19.53
C ASP A 48 18.13 -15.56 20.44
N PRO A 49 19.12 -16.42 20.15
CA PRO A 49 19.39 -17.62 20.95
C PRO A 49 19.82 -17.30 22.38
N GLN A 50 20.43 -16.14 22.62
CA GLN A 50 20.89 -15.76 23.97
C GLN A 50 19.74 -15.29 24.86
N ARG A 51 18.67 -14.74 24.26
CA ARG A 51 17.48 -14.28 24.97
C ARG A 51 16.32 -15.28 24.92
N THR A 52 16.48 -16.38 24.18
CA THR A 52 15.48 -17.45 24.08
C THR A 52 15.66 -18.43 25.23
N THR A 53 14.61 -18.63 26.01
CA THR A 53 14.53 -19.67 27.06
C THR A 53 13.68 -20.84 26.58
N ALA A 54 13.69 -21.95 27.32
CA ALA A 54 12.83 -23.11 27.04
C ALA A 54 11.32 -22.78 27.01
N SER A 55 10.91 -21.68 27.66
CA SER A 55 9.50 -21.24 27.75
C SER A 55 9.20 -19.95 26.96
N ASN A 56 10.20 -19.22 26.47
CA ASN A 56 9.99 -17.94 25.79
C ASN A 56 10.99 -17.73 24.65
N ARG A 57 10.49 -17.56 23.42
CA ARG A 57 11.32 -17.20 22.27
C ARG A 57 11.43 -15.68 22.20
N ALA A 58 12.65 -15.18 22.33
CA ALA A 58 12.94 -13.79 22.03
C ALA A 58 12.96 -13.63 20.50
N LEU A 59 11.85 -13.16 19.96
CA LEU A 59 11.72 -12.83 18.54
C LEU A 59 12.01 -11.34 18.35
N GLU A 60 12.83 -11.05 17.36
CA GLU A 60 13.15 -9.70 16.92
C GLU A 60 12.62 -9.50 15.52
N LEU A 61 11.83 -8.45 15.33
CA LEU A 61 11.28 -8.07 14.03
C LEU A 61 12.20 -7.03 13.39
N VAL A 62 12.59 -7.29 12.15
CA VAL A 62 13.44 -6.40 11.35
C VAL A 62 12.70 -6.08 10.06
N ILE A 63 12.53 -4.79 9.77
CA ILE A 63 11.94 -4.29 8.53
C ILE A 63 13.08 -3.86 7.60
N LEU A 64 13.05 -4.37 6.38
CA LEU A 64 14.04 -4.13 5.33
C LEU A 64 13.46 -3.31 4.18
N ASP A 65 14.33 -2.83 3.29
CA ASP A 65 13.95 -2.27 1.98
C ASP A 65 13.17 -0.94 2.06
N TRP A 66 13.74 0.01 2.81
CA TRP A 66 13.19 1.35 3.04
C TRP A 66 13.31 2.32 1.85
N GLU A 67 13.70 1.85 0.66
CA GLU A 67 14.00 2.72 -0.50
C GLU A 67 12.79 3.53 -0.99
N LYS A 68 11.57 3.03 -0.73
CA LYS A 68 10.29 3.67 -1.10
C LYS A 68 9.63 4.41 0.06
N SER A 69 10.30 4.45 1.21
CA SER A 69 9.72 5.03 2.41
C SER A 69 9.66 6.54 2.35
N GLY A 70 8.67 7.12 3.02
CA GLY A 70 8.46 8.56 2.98
C GLY A 70 7.20 8.99 3.71
N TRP A 71 6.96 10.30 3.69
CA TRP A 71 5.74 10.88 4.24
C TRP A 71 4.66 10.90 3.16
N TYR A 72 3.69 10.00 3.31
CA TYR A 72 2.57 9.85 2.38
C TYR A 72 1.23 9.96 3.14
N PRO A 73 0.10 10.14 2.45
CA PRO A 73 -1.21 10.10 3.10
C PRO A 73 -1.43 8.81 3.90
N SER A 74 -2.21 8.88 4.99
CA SER A 74 -2.43 7.74 5.89
C SER A 74 -2.96 6.47 5.23
N TYR A 75 -3.64 6.57 4.08
CA TYR A 75 -4.12 5.40 3.33
C TYR A 75 -3.02 4.65 2.57
N TRP A 76 -1.87 5.27 2.36
CA TRP A 76 -0.90 4.87 1.34
C TRP A 76 -0.32 3.47 1.57
N GLU A 77 0.09 3.16 2.81
CA GLU A 77 0.65 1.84 3.15
C GLU A 77 -0.37 0.72 2.91
N TYR A 78 -1.59 0.88 3.43
CA TYR A 78 -2.67 -0.09 3.26
C TYR A 78 -2.96 -0.32 1.77
N CYS A 79 -3.16 0.76 1.01
CA CYS A 79 -3.51 0.63 -0.40
C CYS A 79 -2.40 -0.04 -1.22
N LEU A 80 -1.11 0.29 -0.98
CA LEU A 80 0.00 -0.35 -1.69
C LEU A 80 0.16 -1.83 -1.29
N ALA A 81 0.02 -2.16 -0.01
CA ALA A 81 0.11 -3.53 0.47
C ALA A 81 -0.98 -4.42 -0.15
N VAL A 82 -2.24 -3.96 -0.17
CA VAL A 82 -3.35 -4.67 -0.82
C VAL A 82 -3.16 -4.76 -2.33
N CYS A 83 -2.71 -3.68 -2.98
CA CYS A 83 -2.38 -3.66 -4.42
C CYS A 83 -1.24 -4.62 -4.81
N ALA A 84 -0.47 -5.13 -3.85
CA ALA A 84 0.64 -6.06 -4.06
C ALA A 84 0.28 -7.52 -3.72
N LEU A 85 -0.95 -7.80 -3.25
CA LEU A 85 -1.38 -9.15 -2.90
C LEU A 85 -1.36 -10.09 -4.11
N ARG A 86 -0.86 -11.31 -3.88
CA ARG A 86 -0.74 -12.37 -4.89
C ARG A 86 -1.70 -13.54 -4.66
N TRP A 87 -2.39 -13.57 -3.53
CA TRP A 87 -3.36 -14.62 -3.15
C TRP A 87 -2.77 -16.04 -3.18
N ASP A 88 -1.47 -16.16 -2.95
CA ASP A 88 -0.72 -17.42 -2.84
C ASP A 88 -0.55 -17.88 -1.37
N ASP A 89 -0.87 -17.01 -0.41
CA ASP A 89 -0.86 -17.28 1.03
C ASP A 89 -1.90 -16.44 1.79
N ASP A 90 -1.88 -16.48 3.13
CA ASP A 90 -2.79 -15.77 4.02
C ASP A 90 -2.34 -14.33 4.36
N TRP A 91 -1.31 -13.79 3.68
CA TRP A 91 -0.74 -12.46 3.99
C TRP A 91 -1.79 -11.34 4.00
N GLY A 92 -2.82 -11.43 3.15
CA GLY A 92 -3.92 -10.48 3.14
C GLY A 92 -4.66 -10.36 4.47
N LEU A 93 -4.83 -11.48 5.21
CA LEU A 93 -5.46 -11.47 6.53
C LEU A 93 -4.59 -10.79 7.59
N TRP A 94 -3.28 -10.76 7.37
CA TRP A 94 -2.32 -10.12 8.25
C TRP A 94 -2.22 -8.60 7.99
N ILE A 95 -2.37 -8.16 6.74
CA ILE A 95 -2.47 -6.73 6.39
C ILE A 95 -3.64 -6.08 7.15
N GLU A 96 -4.81 -6.71 7.15
CA GLU A 96 -6.01 -6.23 7.86
C GLU A 96 -5.82 -6.13 9.39
N LYS A 97 -4.89 -6.90 9.96
CA LYS A 97 -4.58 -6.86 11.39
C LYS A 97 -3.51 -5.81 11.73
N MET A 98 -2.61 -5.52 10.80
CA MET A 98 -1.44 -4.68 11.03
C MET A 98 -1.65 -3.22 10.63
N LEU A 99 -2.54 -2.95 9.69
CA LEU A 99 -2.77 -1.61 9.13
C LEU A 99 -4.23 -1.19 9.30
N ASP A 100 -4.44 0.12 9.46
CA ASP A 100 -5.78 0.69 9.41
C ASP A 100 -6.38 0.48 8.00
N PRO A 101 -7.63 0.01 7.89
CA PRO A 101 -8.24 -0.29 6.60
C PRO A 101 -8.72 0.99 5.88
N PHE A 102 -8.40 1.09 4.59
CA PHE A 102 -8.81 2.18 3.68
C PHE A 102 -9.43 1.60 2.40
N ILE A 103 -10.61 0.97 2.56
CA ILE A 103 -11.27 0.13 1.54
C ILE A 103 -11.69 0.94 0.30
N ALA A 104 -12.21 2.16 0.51
CA ALA A 104 -12.62 3.02 -0.59
C ALA A 104 -11.39 3.48 -1.39
N GLU A 105 -10.37 3.95 -0.68
CA GLU A 105 -9.13 4.47 -1.23
C GLU A 105 -8.39 3.40 -2.03
N VAL A 106 -8.29 2.17 -1.52
CA VAL A 106 -7.62 1.09 -2.26
C VAL A 106 -8.38 0.72 -3.53
N SER A 107 -9.71 0.68 -3.48
CA SER A 107 -10.53 0.37 -4.66
C SER A 107 -10.32 1.40 -5.77
N TRP A 108 -10.33 2.69 -5.41
CA TRP A 108 -10.07 3.78 -6.33
C TRP A 108 -8.61 3.84 -6.79
N LEU A 109 -7.65 3.57 -5.91
CA LEU A 109 -6.22 3.57 -6.24
C LEU A 109 -5.89 2.42 -7.19
N GLN A 110 -6.45 1.23 -6.97
CA GLN A 110 -6.26 0.07 -7.84
C GLN A 110 -6.84 0.33 -9.24
N MET A 111 -8.06 0.87 -9.31
CA MET A 111 -8.65 1.30 -10.59
C MET A 111 -7.78 2.35 -11.29
N LEU A 112 -7.30 3.35 -10.55
CA LEU A 112 -6.41 4.40 -11.07
C LEU A 112 -5.09 3.82 -11.59
N ARG A 113 -4.47 2.90 -10.83
CA ARG A 113 -3.21 2.25 -11.19
C ARG A 113 -3.33 1.42 -12.47
N LEU A 114 -4.40 0.63 -12.59
CA LEU A 114 -4.70 -0.14 -13.79
C LEU A 114 -4.90 0.79 -15.00
N GLU A 115 -5.53 1.96 -14.80
CA GLU A 115 -5.72 2.91 -15.88
C GLU A 115 -4.44 3.66 -16.30
N LEU A 116 -3.51 3.88 -15.38
CA LEU A 116 -2.23 4.49 -15.71
C LEU A 116 -1.35 3.56 -16.55
N TRP A 117 -1.42 2.25 -16.30
CA TRP A 117 -0.58 1.23 -16.93
C TRP A 117 -1.30 0.35 -17.97
N SER A 118 -2.53 0.70 -18.35
CA SER A 118 -3.22 0.23 -19.58
C SER A 118 -2.85 1.02 -20.83
#